data_AF-A0A436EWJ7-F1
#
_entry.id   AF-A0A436EWJ7-F1
#
_cell.length_a   1.000
_cell.length_b   1.000
_cell.length_c   1.000
_cell.angle_alpha   90.00
_cell.angle_beta   90.00
_cell.angle_gamma   90.00
#
_symmetry.space_group_name_H-M   'P 1'
#
loop_
_entity.id
_entity.type
_entity.pdbx_description
1 polymer ?
#
loop_
_entity_poly.entity_id
_entity_poly.type
_entity_poly.pdbx_seq_one_letter_code
_entity_poly.pdbx_strand_id
1 'polypeptide(L)' 'MIKSFKNKALSDLFQTGKTGKIDAKMHKRILVRLDRLEASEKPEEMNLPGFDFHPLKGFDPIRYT' A
#
# COMPACT_ATOMS: atom_id res chain seq x y z
N MET A 1 -5.61 2.99 -8.19
CA MET A 1 -4.54 3.78 -8.86
C MET A 1 -3.80 4.64 -7.84
N ILE A 2 -2.50 4.40 -7.67
CA ILE A 2 -1.63 5.11 -6.73
C ILE A 2 -1.12 6.39 -7.39
N LYS A 3 -1.43 7.54 -6.80
CA LYS A 3 -1.05 8.86 -7.34
C LYS A 3 0.27 9.38 -6.79
N SER A 4 0.58 9.05 -5.54
CA SER A 4 1.78 9.55 -4.88
C SER A 4 2.22 8.63 -3.74
N PHE A 5 3.49 8.72 -3.38
CA PHE A 5 4.08 7.99 -2.27
C PHE A 5 4.67 8.97 -1.27
N LYS A 6 4.28 8.84 0.00
CA LYS A 6 4.97 9.55 1.10
C LYS A 6 6.33 8.92 1.41
N ASN A 7 6.44 7.59 1.27
CA ASN A 7 7.67 6.84 1.55
C ASN A 7 8.39 6.51 0.23
N LYS A 8 9.60 7.05 0.04
CA LYS A 8 10.40 6.82 -1.16
C LYS A 8 10.75 5.34 -1.37
N ALA A 9 11.02 4.58 -0.32
CA ALA A 9 11.35 3.17 -0.45
C ALA A 9 10.17 2.32 -0.99
N LEU A 10 8.93 2.69 -0.65
CA LEU A 10 7.74 2.07 -1.23
C LEU A 10 7.61 2.41 -2.71
N SER A 11 7.86 3.67 -3.09
CA SER A 11 7.89 4.10 -4.49
C SER A 11 8.95 3.34 -5.29
N ASP A 12 10.17 3.22 -4.76
CA ASP A 12 11.28 2.51 -5.39
C ASP A 12 10.94 1.02 -5.57
N LEU A 13 10.37 0.40 -4.52
CA LEU A 13 9.94 -1.00 -4.55
C LEU A 13 8.84 -1.22 -5.60
N PHE A 14 7.85 -0.34 -5.66
CA PHE A 14 6.76 -0.41 -6.64
C PHE A 14 7.26 -0.30 -8.09
N GLN A 15 8.16 0.66 -8.35
CA GLN A 15 8.62 0.95 -9.71
C GLN A 15 9.65 -0.05 -10.23
N THR A 16 10.54 -0.53 -9.35
CA THR A 16 11.71 -1.33 -9.77
C THR A 16 11.67 -2.77 -9.28
N GLY A 17 10.69 -3.12 -8.44
CA GLY A 17 10.58 -4.44 -7.82
C GLY A 17 11.60 -4.70 -6.70
N LYS A 18 12.48 -3.75 -6.38
CA LYS A 18 13.49 -3.91 -5.33
C LYS A 18 13.82 -2.59 -4.63
N THR A 19 14.26 -2.68 -3.39
CA THR A 19 14.85 -1.55 -2.67
C THR A 19 15.78 -2.06 -1.58
N GLY A 20 16.89 -1.36 -1.35
CA GLY A 20 17.81 -1.65 -0.24
C GLY A 20 17.32 -1.16 1.12
N LYS A 21 16.18 -0.46 1.17
CA LYS A 21 15.64 0.19 2.38
C LYS A 21 14.51 -0.59 3.07
N ILE A 22 14.10 -1.71 2.50
CA ILE A 22 13.06 -2.59 3.03
C ILE A 22 13.63 -4.02 3.01
N ASP A 23 13.41 -4.78 4.07
CA ASP A 23 13.80 -6.20 4.13
C ASP A 23 13.19 -6.97 2.93
N ALA A 24 14.04 -7.70 2.20
CA ALA A 24 13.65 -8.51 1.05
C ALA A 24 12.51 -9.50 1.39
N LYS A 25 12.45 -10.00 2.63
CA LYS A 25 11.37 -10.87 3.10
C LYS A 25 9.98 -10.22 3.03
N MET A 26 9.93 -8.89 3.10
CA MET A 26 8.69 -8.11 3.08
C MET A 26 8.26 -7.71 1.66
N HIS A 27 9.16 -7.78 0.66
CA HIS A 27 8.91 -7.25 -0.69
C HIS A 27 7.66 -7.87 -1.30
N LYS A 28 7.54 -9.21 -1.30
CA LYS A 28 6.37 -9.91 -1.84
C LYS A 28 5.06 -9.46 -1.18
N ARG A 29 5.06 -9.33 0.16
CA ARG A 29 3.86 -8.93 0.91
C ARG A 29 3.44 -7.49 0.61
N ILE A 30 4.41 -6.61 0.41
CA ILE A 30 4.17 -5.20 0.09
C ILE A 30 3.70 -5.05 -1.36
N LEU A 31 4.36 -5.71 -2.32
CA LEU A 31 3.98 -5.65 -3.74
C LEU A 31 2.53 -6.11 -3.95
N VAL A 32 2.11 -7.23 -3.33
CA VAL A 32 0.70 -7.69 -3.42
C VAL A 32 -0.30 -6.63 -2.91
N ARG A 33 0.04 -5.87 -1.87
CA ARG A 33 -0.83 -4.79 -1.36
C ARG A 33 -0.84 -3.59 -2.29
N LEU A 34 0.31 -3.21 -2.84
CA LEU A 34 0.44 -2.10 -3.79
C LEU A 34 -0.28 -2.42 -5.10
N ASP A 35 -0.16 -3.64 -5.62
CA ASP A 35 -0.86 -4.11 -6.81
C ASP A 35 -2.38 -4.06 -6.61
N ARG A 36 -2.88 -4.50 -5.45
CA ARG A 36 -4.30 -4.38 -5.12
C ARG A 36 -4.74 -2.91 -5.05
N LEU A 37 -3.97 -2.06 -4.37
CA LEU A 37 -4.26 -0.63 -4.25
C LEU A 37 -4.23 0.10 -5.61
N GLU A 38 -3.36 -0.34 -6.52
CA GLU A 38 -3.29 0.14 -7.89
C GLU A 38 -4.55 -0.22 -8.68
N ALA A 39 -5.04 -1.45 -8.53
CA ALA A 39 -6.24 -1.94 -9.20
C ALA A 39 -7.56 -1.43 -8.61
N SER A 40 -7.56 -1.00 -7.33
CA SER A 40 -8.80 -0.58 -6.66
C SER A 40 -9.33 0.77 -7.16
N GLU A 41 -10.64 0.84 -7.36
CA GLU A 41 -11.38 2.07 -7.70
C GLU A 41 -12.00 2.76 -6.48
N LYS A 42 -12.27 1.99 -5.41
CA LYS A 42 -12.86 2.48 -4.16
C LYS A 42 -12.16 1.89 -2.93
N PRO A 43 -12.15 2.58 -1.76
CA PRO A 43 -11.45 2.10 -0.57
C PRO A 43 -11.90 0.72 -0.09
N GLU A 44 -13.18 0.40 -0.20
CA GLU A 44 -13.78 -0.84 0.30
C GLU A 44 -13.20 -2.09 -0.39
N GLU A 45 -12.66 -1.94 -1.59
CA GLU A 45 -12.01 -3.01 -2.35
C GLU A 45 -10.70 -3.49 -1.71
N MET A 46 -10.15 -2.72 -0.76
CA MET A 46 -9.00 -3.11 0.06
C MET A 46 -9.39 -3.99 1.26
N ASN A 47 -10.68 -4.21 1.53
CA ASN A 47 -11.17 -5.06 2.61
C ASN A 47 -11.02 -6.55 2.29
N LEU A 48 -9.76 -7.01 2.23
CA LEU A 48 -9.39 -8.39 1.98
C LEU A 48 -8.94 -9.10 3.27
N PRO A 49 -9.12 -10.43 3.36
CA PRO A 49 -8.58 -11.21 4.48
C PRO A 49 -7.08 -10.99 4.67
N GLY A 50 -6.66 -10.69 5.91
CA GLY A 50 -5.26 -10.45 6.25
C GLY A 50 -4.71 -9.08 5.83
N PHE A 51 -5.57 -8.16 5.36
CA PHE A 51 -5.21 -6.75 5.17
C PHE A 51 -5.54 -5.91 6.40
N ASP A 52 -6.40 -6.41 7.29
CA ASP A 52 -6.85 -5.71 8.50
C ASP A 52 -7.36 -4.30 8.17
N PHE A 53 -8.15 -4.17 7.10
CA PHE A 53 -8.59 -2.89 6.58
C PHE A 53 -9.51 -2.15 7.55
N HIS A 54 -9.13 -0.93 7.96
CA HIS A 54 -9.97 -0.08 8.81
C HIS A 54 -9.65 1.41 8.66
N PRO A 55 -10.62 2.30 8.96
CA PRO A 55 -10.38 3.74 8.96
C PRO A 55 -9.54 4.18 10.16
N LEU A 56 -8.65 5.14 9.92
CA LEU A 56 -7.86 5.81 10.94
C LEU A 56 -8.65 6.97 11.55
N LYS A 57 -8.59 7.10 12.87
CA LYS A 57 -9.24 8.20 13.60
C LYS A 57 -8.42 9.48 13.51
N GLY A 58 -9.10 10.64 13.49
CA GLY A 58 -8.46 11.96 13.56
C GLY A 58 -7.91 12.50 12.23
N PHE A 59 -8.32 11.94 11.09
CA PHE A 59 -7.96 12.46 9.76
C PHE A 59 -9.20 12.95 9.01
N ASP A 60 -9.10 14.15 8.45
CA ASP A 60 -10.05 14.72 7.49
C ASP A 60 -9.28 15.19 6.25
N PRO A 61 -9.45 14.56 5.07
CA PRO A 61 -10.33 13.42 4.80
C PRO A 61 -9.87 12.12 5.48
N ILE A 62 -10.82 11.18 5.62
CA ILE A 62 -10.60 9.86 6.25
C ILE A 62 -9.45 9.14 5.56
N ARG A 63 -8.56 8.55 6.37
CA ARG A 63 -7.47 7.68 5.91
C ARG A 63 -7.74 6.24 6.32
N TYR A 64 -7.13 5.31 5.60
CA TYR A 64 -7.25 3.87 5.84
C TYR A 64 -5.86 3.26 6.07
N THR A 65 -5.84 2.10 6.71
CA THR A 65 -4.66 1.23 6.83
C THR A 65 -4.97 -0.20 6.45
#